data_AF-A0A849S5E5-F1
#
_entry.id   AF-A0A849S5E5-F1
#
_cell.length_a   1.000
_cell.length_b   1.000
_cell.length_c   1.000
_cell.angle_alpha   90.00
_cell.angle_beta   90.00
_cell.angle_gamma   90.00
#
_symmetry.space_group_name_H-M   'P 1'
#
loop_
_entity.id
_entity.type
_entity.pdbx_description
1 polymer ?
#
loop_
_entity_poly.entity_id
_entity_poly.type
_entity_poly.pdbx_seq_one_letter_code
_entity_poly.pdbx_strand_id
1 'polypeptide(L)' 'MSSCEEATFFINNCPDTKMDGNQDGIPCEDQWCGH' A
#
# COMPACT_ATOMS: atom_id res chain seq x y z
N MET A 1 3.46 -6.11 -3.85
CA MET A 1 3.05 -4.89 -4.54
C MET A 1 4.27 -4.29 -5.17
N SER A 2 4.16 -3.84 -6.41
CA SER A 2 5.30 -3.27 -7.15
C SER A 2 5.03 -1.87 -7.70
N SER A 3 3.84 -1.29 -7.44
CA SER A 3 3.53 0.09 -7.85
C SER A 3 2.56 0.80 -6.89
N CYS A 4 2.57 2.13 -6.98
CA CYS A 4 1.67 3.04 -6.27
C CYS A 4 0.20 2.78 -6.63
N GLU A 5 -0.12 2.53 -7.91
CA GLU A 5 -1.50 2.27 -8.34
C GLU A 5 -2.02 0.94 -7.80
N GLU A 6 -1.17 -0.09 -7.71
CA GLU A 6 -1.55 -1.36 -7.13
C GLU A 6 -1.87 -1.16 -5.64
N ALA A 7 -0.99 -0.48 -4.90
CA ALA A 7 -1.19 -0.16 -3.48
C ALA A 7 -2.51 0.58 -3.22
N THR A 8 -2.77 1.64 -3.99
CA THR A 8 -4.03 2.39 -3.86
C THR A 8 -5.25 1.60 -4.34
N PHE A 9 -5.13 0.74 -5.35
CA PHE A 9 -6.24 -0.10 -5.80
C PHE A 9 -6.74 -1.02 -4.69
N PHE A 10 -5.83 -1.76 -4.05
CA PHE A 10 -6.21 -2.72 -3.02
C PHE A 10 -6.76 -2.05 -1.76
N ILE A 11 -6.24 -0.88 -1.36
CA ILE A 11 -6.82 -0.12 -0.22
C ILE A 11 -8.22 0.37 -0.53
N ASN A 12 -8.46 0.86 -1.75
CA ASN A 12 -9.77 1.36 -2.15
C ASN A 12 -10.80 0.24 -2.40
N ASN A 13 -10.35 -0.95 -2.82
CA ASN A 13 -11.25 -2.06 -3.17
C ASN A 13 -11.43 -3.08 -2.02
N CYS A 14 -10.52 -3.11 -1.05
CA CYS A 14 -10.60 -4.01 0.10
C CYS A 14 -10.61 -3.20 1.40
N PRO A 15 -11.78 -2.99 2.02
CA PRO A 15 -11.85 -2.31 3.30
C PRO A 15 -11.06 -3.09 4.37
N ASP A 16 -10.37 -2.37 5.25
CA ASP A 16 -9.50 -2.91 6.31
C ASP A 16 -8.24 -3.66 5.84
N THR A 17 -7.91 -3.61 4.55
CA THR A 17 -6.64 -4.14 4.05
C THR A 17 -5.50 -3.20 4.45
N LYS A 18 -4.68 -3.64 5.41
CA LYS A 18 -3.36 -3.06 5.69
C LYS A 18 -2.31 -3.79 4.88
N MET A 19 -1.71 -3.09 3.91
CA MET A 19 -0.59 -3.62 3.15
C MET A 19 0.69 -2.97 3.67
N ASP A 20 1.39 -3.74 4.48
CA ASP A 20 2.70 -3.41 5.02
C ASP A 20 3.53 -4.70 4.93
N GLY A 21 4.04 -4.96 3.72
CA GLY A 21 4.63 -6.24 3.35
C GLY A 21 5.98 -6.52 4.02
N ASN A 22 6.69 -5.47 4.40
CA ASN A 22 7.97 -5.48 5.12
C ASN A 22 7.81 -5.20 6.63
N GLN A 23 6.59 -4.90 7.09
CA GLN A 23 6.26 -4.63 8.50
C GLN A 23 7.10 -3.48 9.08
N ASP A 24 7.42 -2.50 8.25
CA ASP A 24 8.19 -1.33 8.66
C ASP A 24 7.27 -0.22 9.22
N GLY A 25 5.96 -0.45 9.21
CA GLY A 25 4.95 0.51 9.65
C GLY A 25 4.63 1.59 8.63
N ILE A 26 5.25 1.54 7.45
CA ILE A 26 4.97 2.44 6.33
C ILE A 26 3.99 1.73 5.39
N PRO A 27 2.81 2.28 5.14
CA PRO A 27 1.86 1.69 4.20
C PRO A 27 2.49 1.52 2.81
N CYS A 28 2.20 0.42 2.11
CA CYS A 28 2.74 0.14 0.77
C CYS A 28 2.51 1.31 -0.20
N GLU A 29 1.36 1.98 -0.15
CA GLU A 29 1.05 3.16 -0.96
C GLU A 29 2.04 4.29 -0.68
N ASP A 30 2.41 4.54 0.56
CA ASP A 30 3.42 5.55 0.88
C ASP A 30 4.83 5.09 0.44
N GLN A 31 5.14 3.80 0.57
CA GLN A 31 6.42 3.23 0.11
C GLN A 31 6.61 3.37 -1.42
N TRP A 32 5.53 3.21 -2.20
CA TRP A 32 5.60 3.24 -3.68
C TRP A 32 5.26 4.60 -4.29
N CYS A 33 4.45 5.44 -3.63
CA CYS A 33 4.03 6.75 -4.15
C CYS A 33 5.02 7.88 -3.80
N GLY A 34 5.97 7.66 -2.89
CA GLY A 34 7.15 8.52 -2.70
C GLY A 34 6.85 9.95 -2.25
N HIS A 35 5.93 10.13 -1.30
CA HIS A 35 5.61 11.43 -0.71
C HIS A 35 6.64 11.91 0.31
#